data_AF-A0A6N8ULS2-F1
#
_entry.id   AF-A0A6N8ULS2-F1
#
_cell.length_a   1.000
_cell.length_b   1.000
_cell.length_c   1.000
_cell.angle_alpha   90.00
_cell.angle_beta   90.00
_cell.angle_gamma   90.00
#
_symmetry.space_group_name_H-M   'P 1'
#
loop_
_entity.id
_entity.type
_entity.pdbx_description
1 polymer ?
#
loop_
_entity_poly.entity_id
_entity_poly.type
_entity_poly.pdbx_seq_one_letter_code
_entity_poly.pdbx_strand_id
1 'polypeptide(L)'
;MRLSLFRLLASLEVNNRTLAFARGDSSVAFWYLRIREQQHLDYPLMGVMKVEYPNPSRQPLSSDLVDCLSRALVAERTVTPHGRDQRWHAHLYPIYLAEQAIKNGFYSDDVLKAGIKWPDLDDRNSTQHRR
;
A
#
# COMPACT_ATOMS: atom_id res chain seq x y z
N MET A 1 -1.03 -23.84 22.68
CA MET A 1 -0.97 -22.36 22.77
C MET A 1 -1.49 -21.78 21.46
N ARG A 2 -2.55 -20.96 21.47
CA ARG A 2 -3.16 -20.40 20.25
C ARG A 2 -2.43 -19.10 19.91
N LEU A 3 -1.63 -19.09 18.84
CA LEU A 3 -0.95 -17.88 18.38
C LEU A 3 -1.90 -17.09 17.47
N SER A 4 -2.18 -15.83 17.80
CA SER A 4 -2.91 -14.94 16.89
C SER A 4 -1.95 -14.36 15.86
N LEU A 5 -2.46 -14.05 14.65
CA LEU A 5 -1.65 -13.39 13.62
C LEU A 5 -1.06 -12.07 14.15
N PHE A 6 -1.83 -11.31 14.93
CA PHE A 6 -1.33 -10.09 15.57
C PHE A 6 -0.09 -10.36 16.43
N ARG A 7 -0.12 -11.36 17.31
CA ARG A 7 1.03 -11.70 18.15
C ARG A 7 2.23 -12.15 17.30
N LEU A 8 1.98 -12.96 16.26
CA LEU A 8 3.02 -13.40 15.33
C LEU A 8 3.74 -12.21 14.67
N LEU A 9 2.98 -11.23 14.17
CA LEU A 9 3.52 -10.08 13.46
C LEU A 9 4.16 -9.05 14.40
N ALA A 10 3.63 -8.92 15.62
CA ALA A 10 4.22 -8.10 16.66
C ALA A 10 5.59 -8.65 17.12
N SER A 11 5.79 -9.96 17.12
CA SER A 11 7.07 -10.59 17.45
C SER A 11 7.99 -10.81 16.24
N LEU A 12 7.57 -10.45 15.04
CA LEU A 12 8.39 -10.64 13.83
C LEU A 12 9.55 -9.64 13.86
N GLU A 13 10.79 -10.11 13.75
CA GLU A 13 11.98 -9.23 13.75
C GLU A 13 12.18 -8.51 12.42
N VAL A 14 12.93 -7.41 12.43
CA VAL A 14 13.24 -6.66 11.21
C VAL A 14 13.98 -7.53 10.20
N ASN A 15 13.64 -7.38 8.92
CA ASN A 15 14.11 -8.19 7.79
C ASN A 15 13.61 -9.64 7.75
N ASN A 16 12.86 -10.08 8.76
CA ASN A 16 12.32 -11.43 8.77
C ASN A 16 10.93 -11.48 8.14
N ARG A 17 10.61 -12.64 7.58
CA ARG A 17 9.30 -12.95 7.01
C ARG A 17 8.62 -14.09 7.74
N THR A 18 7.31 -14.19 7.59
CA THR A 18 6.57 -15.40 7.92
C THR A 18 6.78 -16.49 6.87
N LEU A 19 6.24 -17.68 7.15
CA LEU A 19 5.96 -18.65 6.10
C LEU A 19 5.03 -18.06 5.02
N ALA A 20 5.09 -18.63 3.82
CA ALA A 20 4.12 -18.36 2.77
C ALA A 20 2.86 -19.21 3.00
N PHE A 21 1.71 -18.56 2.92
CA PHE A 21 0.39 -19.14 3.07
C PHE A 21 -0.32 -19.13 1.73
N ALA A 22 -1.17 -20.11 1.46
CA ALA A 22 -2.05 -20.11 0.30
C ALA A 22 -3.42 -19.50 0.67
N ARG A 23 -4.02 -18.75 -0.25
CA ARG A 23 -5.39 -18.24 -0.12
C ARG A 23 -6.35 -19.08 -0.95
N GLY A 24 -7.43 -19.55 -0.33
CA GLY A 24 -8.53 -20.21 -1.03
C GLY A 24 -8.08 -21.42 -1.85
N ASP A 25 -8.26 -21.35 -3.17
CA ASP A 25 -7.88 -22.39 -4.14
C ASP A 25 -6.37 -22.43 -4.46
N SER A 26 -5.54 -21.77 -3.65
CA SER A 26 -4.09 -21.64 -3.85
C SER A 26 -3.67 -20.88 -5.10
N SER A 27 -4.59 -20.14 -5.73
CA SER A 27 -4.29 -19.22 -6.83
C SER A 27 -3.46 -18.00 -6.42
N VAL A 28 -3.38 -17.72 -5.11
CA VAL A 28 -2.57 -16.65 -4.53
C VAL A 28 -1.83 -17.18 -3.32
N ALA A 29 -0.52 -16.96 -3.30
CA ALA A 29 0.31 -17.14 -2.12
C ALA A 29 0.54 -15.78 -1.44
N PHE A 30 0.64 -15.74 -0.12
CA PHE A 30 0.92 -14.51 0.60
C PHE A 30 1.77 -14.75 1.85
N TRP A 31 2.56 -13.75 2.24
CA TRP A 31 3.33 -13.75 3.48
C TRP A 31 3.44 -12.34 4.04
N TYR A 32 3.95 -12.24 5.26
CA TYR A 32 4.24 -10.96 5.89
C TYR A 32 5.74 -10.79 6.05
N LEU A 33 6.22 -9.57 5.82
CA LEU A 33 7.63 -9.19 5.86
C LEU A 33 7.77 -7.94 6.72
N ARG A 34 8.62 -7.98 7.76
CA ARG A 34 8.93 -6.76 8.52
C ARG A 34 10.06 -6.00 7.84
N ILE A 35 9.74 -4.83 7.32
CA ILE A 35 10.71 -3.93 6.68
C ILE A 35 11.21 -2.84 7.62
N ARG A 36 10.57 -2.59 8.77
CA ARG A 36 11.02 -1.60 9.78
C ARG A 36 11.00 -2.16 11.18
N GLU A 37 11.94 -1.69 12.00
CA GLU A 37 11.95 -1.92 13.44
C GLU A 37 10.72 -1.29 14.11
N GLN A 38 10.26 -1.93 15.18
CA GLN A 38 9.09 -1.47 15.93
C GLN A 38 9.39 -0.31 16.89
N GLN A 39 10.68 -0.01 17.15
CA GLN A 39 11.11 0.92 18.21
C GLN A 39 10.53 2.34 18.08
N HIS A 40 10.21 2.78 16.86
CA HIS A 40 9.75 4.15 16.56
C HIS A 40 8.39 4.18 15.85
N LEU A 41 7.55 3.17 16.06
CA LEU A 41 6.26 3.04 15.38
C LEU A 41 5.11 2.96 16.37
N ASP A 42 4.02 3.67 16.08
CA ASP A 42 2.87 3.82 17.00
C ASP A 42 2.08 2.52 17.20
N TYR A 43 2.12 1.60 16.22
CA TYR A 43 1.39 0.33 16.27
C TYR A 43 2.26 -0.86 15.84
N PRO A 44 2.13 -2.06 16.45
CA PRO A 44 2.98 -3.22 16.16
C PRO A 44 2.97 -3.68 14.70
N LEU A 45 1.91 -3.38 13.95
CA LEU A 45 1.78 -3.75 12.53
C LEU A 45 2.42 -2.74 11.58
N MET A 46 2.75 -1.54 12.04
CA MET A 46 3.52 -0.61 11.23
C MET A 46 4.90 -1.22 10.94
N GLY A 47 5.41 -0.97 9.74
CA GLY A 47 6.64 -1.60 9.28
C GLY A 47 6.49 -3.04 8.82
N VAL A 48 5.28 -3.62 8.86
CA VAL A 48 4.99 -4.95 8.30
C VAL A 48 4.28 -4.79 6.96
N MET A 49 4.81 -5.44 5.94
CA MET A 49 4.24 -5.51 4.60
C MET A 49 3.58 -6.86 4.40
N LYS A 50 2.37 -6.87 3.83
CA LYS A 50 1.76 -8.08 3.30
C LYS A 50 2.12 -8.19 1.81
N VAL A 51 2.76 -9.29 1.44
CA VAL A 51 3.11 -9.58 0.05
C VAL A 51 2.12 -10.61 -0.47
N GLU A 52 1.48 -10.34 -1.61
CA GLU A 52 0.62 -11.28 -2.32
C GLU A 52 1.24 -11.58 -3.69
N TYR A 53 1.38 -12.87 -3.99
CA TYR A 53 2.00 -13.38 -5.21
C TYR A 53 0.99 -14.23 -5.99
N PRO A 54 0.66 -13.88 -7.24
CA PRO A 54 -0.19 -14.69 -8.10
C PRO A 54 0.45 -16.06 -8.37
N ASN A 55 -0.27 -17.14 -8.06
CA ASN A 55 0.19 -18.51 -8.23
C ASN A 55 -0.80 -19.33 -9.07
N PRO A 56 -0.91 -19.08 -10.39
CA PRO A 56 -1.83 -19.81 -11.26
C PRO A 56 -1.52 -21.32 -11.33
N SER A 57 -0.28 -21.72 -11.03
CA SER A 57 0.13 -23.13 -10.98
C SER A 57 -0.48 -23.89 -9.80
N ARG A 58 -0.92 -23.18 -8.75
CA ARG A 58 -1.40 -23.75 -7.48
C ARG A 58 -0.42 -24.69 -6.78
N GLN A 59 0.84 -24.74 -7.23
CA GLN A 59 1.90 -25.52 -6.59
C GLN A 59 2.52 -24.72 -5.43
N PRO A 60 3.09 -25.39 -4.42
CA PRO A 60 3.84 -24.71 -3.37
C PRO A 60 4.96 -23.83 -3.97
N LEU A 61 5.08 -22.60 -3.48
CA LEU A 61 6.19 -21.73 -3.89
C LEU A 61 7.51 -22.26 -3.34
N SER A 62 8.59 -22.15 -4.13
CA SER A 62 9.93 -22.44 -3.62
C SER A 62 10.31 -21.41 -2.55
N SER A 63 10.95 -21.87 -1.47
CA SER A 63 11.40 -20.97 -0.41
C SER A 63 12.43 -19.96 -0.94
N ASP A 64 13.31 -20.39 -1.85
CA ASP A 64 14.30 -19.52 -2.50
C ASP A 64 13.66 -18.35 -3.26
N LEU A 65 12.52 -18.56 -3.93
CA LEU A 65 11.78 -17.48 -4.60
C LEU A 65 11.24 -16.49 -3.57
N VAL A 66 10.60 -17.00 -2.51
CA VAL A 66 10.02 -16.16 -1.44
C VAL A 66 11.12 -15.38 -0.71
N ASP A 67 12.27 -15.99 -0.47
CA ASP A 67 13.44 -15.34 0.15
C ASP A 67 14.05 -14.29 -0.77
N CYS A 68 14.20 -14.59 -2.06
CA CYS A 68 14.70 -13.65 -3.06
C CYS A 68 13.81 -12.40 -3.13
N LEU A 69 12.50 -12.59 -3.27
CA LEU A 69 11.53 -11.49 -3.31
C LEU A 69 11.55 -10.68 -2.00
N SER A 70 11.62 -11.36 -0.85
CA SER A 70 11.62 -10.68 0.45
C SER A 70 12.89 -9.84 0.66
N ARG A 71 14.05 -10.35 0.24
CA ARG A 71 15.31 -9.60 0.26
C ARG A 71 15.27 -8.38 -0.65
N ALA A 72 14.70 -8.52 -1.85
CA ALA A 72 14.53 -7.39 -2.76
C ALA A 72 13.66 -6.30 -2.13
N LEU A 73 12.50 -6.66 -1.58
CA LEU A 73 11.61 -5.70 -0.90
C LEU A 73 12.28 -5.01 0.31
N VAL A 74 13.07 -5.76 1.08
CA VAL A 74 13.87 -5.19 2.19
C VAL A 74 14.91 -4.19 1.67
N ALA A 75 15.57 -4.47 0.54
CA ALA A 75 16.56 -3.57 -0.05
C ALA A 75 15.93 -2.26 -0.53
N GLU A 76 14.73 -2.33 -1.11
CA GLU A 76 14.02 -1.18 -1.69
C GLU A 76 13.34 -0.26 -0.66
N ARG A 77 13.38 -0.58 0.65
CA ARG A 77 12.79 0.27 1.70
C ARG A 77 13.54 1.59 1.89
N THR A 78 14.80 1.65 1.46
CA THR A 78 15.69 2.80 1.64
C THR A 78 15.86 3.47 0.28
N VAL A 79 15.73 4.79 0.13
CA VAL A 79 15.51 5.89 1.07
C VAL A 79 14.07 5.96 1.59
N THR A 80 13.84 6.58 2.75
CA THR A 80 12.52 6.65 3.39
C THR A 80 11.96 8.07 3.37
N PRO A 81 10.71 8.30 2.94
CA PRO A 81 10.06 9.61 2.96
C PRO A 81 9.54 9.98 4.36
N HIS A 82 10.33 9.74 5.42
CA HIS A 82 9.93 10.02 6.79
C HIS A 82 9.59 11.51 6.96
N GLY A 83 8.45 11.80 7.59
CA GLY A 83 7.93 13.16 7.78
C GLY A 83 7.35 13.82 6.52
N ARG A 84 7.52 13.23 5.33
CA ARG A 84 6.90 13.71 4.07
C ARG A 84 5.62 12.95 3.71
N ASP A 85 5.50 11.69 4.12
CA ASP A 85 4.29 10.88 3.95
C ASP A 85 3.99 10.15 5.25
N GLN A 86 2.73 10.16 5.70
CA GLN A 86 2.30 9.47 6.92
C GLN A 86 2.47 7.94 6.80
N ARG A 87 2.42 7.40 5.57
CA ARG A 87 2.59 5.97 5.26
C ARG A 87 4.06 5.54 5.16
N TRP A 88 5.02 6.40 5.54
CA TRP A 88 6.47 6.14 5.38
C TRP A 88 6.91 4.78 5.92
N HIS A 89 6.26 4.29 6.98
CA HIS A 89 6.59 3.02 7.62
C HIS A 89 6.37 1.81 6.70
N ALA A 90 5.52 1.95 5.67
CA ALA A 90 5.20 0.90 4.68
C ALA A 90 5.76 1.21 3.28
N HIS A 91 6.43 2.35 3.09
CA HIS A 91 6.90 2.79 1.78
C HIS A 91 8.10 1.99 1.27
N LEU A 92 8.08 1.69 -0.02
CA LEU A 92 9.25 1.32 -0.82
C LEU A 92 9.65 2.54 -1.64
N TYR A 93 10.94 2.82 -1.71
CA TYR A 93 11.46 4.02 -2.36
C TYR A 93 11.05 4.14 -3.83
N PRO A 94 11.10 3.06 -4.66
CA PRO A 94 10.65 3.14 -6.04
C PRO A 94 9.16 3.47 -6.18
N ILE A 95 8.32 2.94 -5.29
CA ILE A 95 6.87 3.22 -5.30
C ILE A 95 6.63 4.68 -4.92
N TYR A 96 7.32 5.16 -3.88
CA TYR A 96 7.23 6.56 -3.48
C TYR A 96 7.61 7.50 -4.64
N LEU A 97 8.73 7.25 -5.33
CA LEU A 97 9.15 8.06 -6.48
C LEU A 97 8.15 8.03 -7.63
N ALA A 98 7.60 6.85 -7.95
CA ALA A 98 6.57 6.73 -8.98
C ALA A 98 5.31 7.54 -8.62
N GLU A 99 4.86 7.48 -7.37
CA GLU A 99 3.75 8.31 -6.89
C GLU A 99 4.05 9.81 -7.03
N GLN A 100 5.26 10.26 -6.65
CA GLN A 100 5.63 11.68 -6.78
C GLN A 100 5.69 12.11 -8.25
N ALA A 101 6.25 11.30 -9.14
CA ALA A 101 6.34 11.61 -10.56
C ALA A 101 4.95 11.79 -11.18
N ILE A 102 4.00 10.91 -10.86
CA ILE A 102 2.60 11.01 -11.33
C ILE A 102 1.92 12.25 -10.72
N LYS A 103 2.06 12.48 -9.40
CA LYS A 103 1.45 13.62 -8.72
C LYS A 103 1.92 14.97 -9.28
N ASN A 104 3.20 15.07 -9.64
CA ASN A 104 3.76 16.28 -10.24
C ASN A 104 3.27 16.53 -11.69
N GLY A 105 2.64 15.54 -12.33
CA GLY A 105 2.03 15.69 -13.65
C GLY A 105 0.56 16.14 -13.62
N PHE A 106 -0.09 16.18 -12.46
CA PHE A 106 -1.47 16.65 -12.35
C PHE A 106 -1.55 18.17 -12.22
N TYR A 107 -2.64 18.73 -12.74
CA TYR A 107 -2.99 20.12 -12.46
C TYR A 107 -3.22 20.34 -10.96
N SER A 108 -2.86 21.53 -10.48
CA SER A 108 -3.14 21.89 -9.09
C SER A 108 -4.65 21.94 -8.86
N ASP A 109 -5.04 21.74 -7.61
CA ASP A 109 -6.43 21.82 -7.18
C ASP A 109 -7.06 23.19 -7.53
N ASP A 110 -6.26 24.26 -7.46
CA ASP A 110 -6.69 25.61 -7.86
C ASP A 110 -7.02 25.71 -9.35
N VAL A 111 -6.20 25.10 -10.22
CA VAL A 111 -6.45 25.08 -11.67
C VAL A 111 -7.70 24.29 -11.99
N LEU A 112 -7.89 23.14 -11.33
CA LEU A 112 -9.11 22.33 -11.50
C LEU A 112 -10.35 23.09 -11.03
N LYS A 113 -10.30 23.72 -9.85
CA LYS A 113 -11.41 24.54 -9.33
C LYS A 113 -11.75 25.73 -10.22
N ALA A 114 -10.75 26.39 -10.79
CA ALA A 114 -10.96 27.50 -11.73
C ALA A 114 -11.55 27.03 -13.08
N GLY A 115 -11.23 25.81 -13.52
CA GLY A 115 -11.72 25.23 -14.77
C GLY A 115 -13.10 24.57 -14.68
N ILE A 116 -13.54 24.16 -13.48
CA ILE A 116 -14.86 23.58 -13.27
C ILE A 116 -15.91 24.69 -13.24
N LYS A 117 -16.61 24.87 -14.35
CA LYS A 117 -17.82 25.70 -14.40
C LYS A 117 -18.99 24.86 -13.86
N TRP A 118 -19.47 25.18 -12.66
CA TRP A 118 -20.71 24.59 -12.17
C TRP A 118 -21.87 25.02 -13.09
N PRO A 119 -22.76 24.12 -13.51
CA PRO A 119 -23.98 24.53 -14.18
C PRO A 119 -24.79 25.40 -13.22
N ASP A 120 -25.24 26.56 -13.69
CA ASP A 120 -26.15 27.40 -12.93
C ASP A 120 -27.38 26.59 -12.54
N LEU A 121 -27.67 26.50 -11.24
CA LEU A 121 -28.81 25.76 -10.70
C LEU A 121 -30.14 26.50 -10.89
N ASP A 122 -30.18 27.57 -11.69
CA ASP A 122 -31.30 28.51 -11.77
C ASP A 122 -32.33 28.25 -12.89
N ASP A 123 -32.26 27.12 -13.59
CA ASP A 123 -33.24 26.80 -14.65
C ASP A 123 -34.60 26.25 -14.14
N ARG A 124 -34.95 26.47 -12.85
CA ARG A 124 -36.23 26.01 -12.27
C ARG A 124 -37.32 27.07 -12.07
N ASN A 125 -37.13 28.31 -12.50
CA ASN A 125 -38.16 29.36 -12.35
C ASN A 125 -38.56 30.10 -13.64
N SER A 126 -38.08 29.71 -14.83
CA SER A 126 -38.32 30.47 -16.07
C SER A 126 -39.60 30.10 -16.85
N THR A 127 -40.41 29.12 -16.41
CA THR A 127 -41.60 28.67 -17.17
C THR A 127 -42.97 29.04 -16.58
N GLN A 128 -43.05 29.88 -15.53
CA GLN A 128 -44.35 30.26 -14.94
C GLN A 128 -44.91 31.63 -15.37
N HIS A 129 -44.23 32.34 -16.28
CA HIS A 129 -44.70 33.62 -16.84
C HIS A 129 -44.67 33.64 -18.38
N ARG A 130 -45.45 32.76 -19.01
CA ARG A 130 -46.09 33.05 -20.30
C ARG A 130 -47.54 32.58 -20.24
N ARG A 131 -48.39 33.47 -19.73
CA ARG A 131 -49.79 33.59 -20.18
C ARG A 131 -49.80 34.28 -21.53
#